data_AF-A0A1I7YTG1-F1
#
_entry.id   AF-A0A1I7YTG1-F1
#
_cell.length_a   1.000
_cell.length_b   1.000
_cell.length_c   1.000
_cell.angle_alpha   90.00
_cell.angle_beta   90.00
_cell.angle_gamma   90.00
#
_symmetry.space_group_name_H-M   'P 1'
#
loop_
_entity.id
_entity.type
_entity.pdbx_description
1 polymer ?
#
loop_
_entity_poly.entity_id
_entity_poly.type
_entity_poly.pdbx_seq_one_letter_code
_entity_poly.pdbx_strand_id
1 'polypeptide(L)'
;MIQQGLVQIILGVLFSLLALAIVLERQAWNWIERLIIGGTRAEIALSFVLVLNRLKILMGVRYSDNVHKVMIVVIWLCVIGYQTVIYTPLVSFHSTRPHVLPRYDYSVSLSYIVFRIGSYWLLVFALLSLFVYIIIVIHLLRQQYKMYILKVQNIGSLKERPVLIYACGKFCGDFTVALLYHFGDGFLPKELWVEHVILYCYSINYVVLSPLLCICTSSVVRKRMFGRSNNYQVTIVVSSTHQSSVVKV
;
A
#
# COMPACT_ATOMS: atom_id res chain seq x y z
N MET A 1 10.40 -3.37 -2.43
CA MET A 1 9.57 -2.31 -3.05
C MET A 1 8.78 -2.82 -4.25
N ILE A 2 9.41 -3.47 -5.24
CA ILE A 2 8.70 -4.02 -6.43
C ILE A 2 7.55 -4.95 -6.04
N GLN A 3 7.75 -5.82 -5.04
CA GLN A 3 6.72 -6.75 -4.55
C GLN A 3 5.42 -6.07 -4.12
N GLN A 4 5.48 -4.92 -3.43
CA GLN A 4 4.29 -4.20 -3.01
C GLN A 4 3.53 -3.64 -4.22
N GLY A 5 4.25 -3.08 -5.20
CA GLY A 5 3.64 -2.59 -6.44
C GLY A 5 2.94 -3.72 -7.21
N LEU A 6 3.56 -4.90 -7.28
CA LEU A 6 2.92 -6.09 -7.88
C LEU A 6 1.64 -6.48 -7.15
N VAL A 7 1.65 -6.54 -5.82
CA VAL A 7 0.46 -6.85 -5.02
C VAL A 7 -0.64 -5.81 -5.25
N GLN A 8 -0.31 -4.51 -5.32
CA GLN A 8 -1.28 -3.45 -5.60
C GLN A 8 -1.89 -3.54 -6.99
N ILE A 9 -1.09 -3.88 -8.02
CA ILE A 9 -1.59 -4.09 -9.39
C ILE A 9 -2.56 -5.28 -9.41
N ILE A 10 -2.15 -6.41 -8.82
CA ILE A 10 -2.99 -7.61 -8.75
C ILE A 10 -4.30 -7.31 -8.01
N LEU A 11 -4.24 -6.67 -6.84
CA LEU A 11 -5.43 -6.28 -6.09
C LEU A 11 -6.32 -5.34 -6.89
N GLY A 12 -5.77 -4.33 -7.56
CA GLY A 12 -6.53 -3.42 -8.39
C GLY A 12 -7.31 -4.14 -9.50
N VAL A 13 -6.66 -5.09 -10.19
CA VAL A 13 -7.31 -5.94 -11.19
C VAL A 13 -8.41 -6.80 -10.57
N LEU A 14 -8.15 -7.44 -9.42
CA LEU A 14 -9.13 -8.28 -8.74
C LEU A 14 -10.36 -7.50 -8.28
N PHE A 15 -10.18 -6.30 -7.71
CA PHE A 15 -11.30 -5.41 -7.34
C PHE A 15 -12.09 -4.96 -8.57
N SER A 16 -11.43 -4.70 -9.69
CA SER A 16 -12.08 -4.31 -10.94
C SER A 16 -12.91 -5.47 -11.53
N LEU A 17 -12.39 -6.70 -11.49
CA LEU A 17 -13.10 -7.91 -11.88
C LEU A 17 -14.29 -8.21 -10.95
N LEU A 18 -14.12 -8.00 -9.65
CA LEU A 18 -15.22 -8.13 -8.68
C LEU A 18 -16.33 -7.13 -8.99
N ALA A 19 -15.99 -5.85 -9.18
CA ALA A 19 -16.95 -4.81 -9.55
C ALA A 19 -17.69 -5.13 -10.86
N LEU A 20 -16.97 -5.64 -11.88
CA LEU A 20 -17.57 -6.06 -13.14
C LEU A 20 -18.53 -7.25 -12.95
N ALA A 21 -18.16 -8.24 -12.13
CA ALA A 21 -19.02 -9.38 -11.83
C ALA A 21 -20.33 -8.96 -11.15
N ILE A 22 -20.25 -7.99 -10.23
CA ILE A 22 -21.42 -7.39 -9.57
C ILE A 22 -22.32 -6.69 -10.58
N VAL A 23 -21.76 -5.85 -11.46
CA VAL A 23 -22.53 -5.13 -12.50
C VAL A 23 -23.21 -6.09 -13.48
N LEU A 24 -22.55 -7.21 -13.81
CA LEU A 24 -23.09 -8.26 -14.68
C LEU A 24 -24.06 -9.21 -13.97
N GLU A 25 -24.35 -8.97 -12.69
CA GLU A 25 -25.17 -9.84 -11.85
C GLU A 25 -24.68 -11.30 -11.79
N ARG A 26 -23.42 -11.56 -12.15
CA ARG A 26 -22.85 -12.90 -12.14
C ARG A 26 -22.36 -13.21 -10.74
N GLN A 27 -22.64 -14.42 -10.25
CA GLN A 27 -22.09 -14.86 -8.98
C GLN A 27 -20.57 -14.72 -9.04
N ALA A 28 -20.02 -13.86 -8.17
CA ALA A 28 -18.59 -13.61 -8.11
C ALA A 28 -17.88 -14.94 -7.91
N TRP A 29 -16.77 -15.15 -8.64
CA TRP A 29 -16.01 -16.36 -8.46
C TRP A 29 -15.42 -16.40 -7.04
N ASN A 30 -15.83 -17.36 -6.22
CA ASN A 30 -15.39 -17.52 -4.82
C ASN A 30 -13.87 -17.42 -4.64
N TRP A 31 -13.07 -17.81 -5.65
CA TRP A 31 -11.62 -17.69 -5.60
C TRP A 31 -11.11 -16.24 -5.67
N ILE A 32 -11.80 -15.33 -6.36
CA ILE A 32 -11.44 -13.90 -6.44
C ILE A 32 -11.58 -13.25 -5.07
N GLU A 33 -12.71 -13.45 -4.40
CA GLU A 33 -12.95 -12.91 -3.06
C GLU A 33 -11.88 -13.37 -2.08
N ARG A 34 -11.55 -14.67 -2.11
CA ARG A 34 -10.48 -15.27 -1.29
C ARG A 34 -9.11 -14.64 -1.58
N LEU A 35 -8.78 -14.36 -2.84
CA LEU A 35 -7.53 -13.70 -3.21
C LEU A 35 -7.49 -12.23 -2.78
N ILE A 36 -8.60 -11.50 -2.90
CA ILE A 36 -8.70 -10.11 -2.43
C ILE A 36 -8.44 -10.04 -0.92
N ILE A 37 -9.06 -10.94 -0.16
CA ILE A 37 -8.90 -10.99 1.29
C ILE A 37 -7.45 -11.25 1.67
N GLY A 38 -6.77 -12.25 1.11
CA GLY A 38 -5.34 -12.46 1.41
C GLY A 38 -4.42 -11.37 0.89
N GLY A 39 -4.69 -10.89 -0.33
CA GLY A 39 -3.89 -9.84 -0.96
C GLY A 39 -3.90 -8.55 -0.17
N THR A 40 -5.06 -8.14 0.37
CA THR A 40 -5.16 -6.93 1.22
C THR A 40 -4.36 -7.07 2.52
N ARG A 41 -4.33 -8.26 3.14
CA ARG A 41 -3.46 -8.53 4.31
C ARG A 41 -1.98 -8.46 3.96
N ALA A 42 -1.61 -9.00 2.80
CA ALA A 42 -0.24 -8.94 2.29
C ALA A 42 0.19 -7.50 2.02
N GLU A 43 -0.68 -6.70 1.39
CA GLU A 43 -0.43 -5.30 1.06
C GLU A 43 -0.14 -4.48 2.32
N ILE A 44 -0.95 -4.62 3.36
CA ILE A 44 -0.78 -3.85 4.62
C ILE A 44 0.52 -4.25 5.34
N ALA A 45 0.84 -5.54 5.39
CA ALA A 45 2.08 -5.99 6.01
C ALA A 45 3.32 -5.53 5.21
N LEU A 46 3.28 -5.57 3.88
CA LEU A 46 4.35 -5.05 3.03
C LEU A 46 4.45 -3.52 3.09
N SER A 47 3.32 -2.82 3.21
CA SER A 47 3.27 -1.38 3.46
C SER A 47 4.01 -1.03 4.74
N PHE A 48 3.84 -1.78 5.83
CA PHE A 48 4.62 -1.57 7.05
C PHE A 48 6.14 -1.69 6.83
N VAL A 49 6.59 -2.72 6.10
CA VAL A 49 8.02 -2.90 5.76
C VAL A 49 8.54 -1.72 4.94
N LEU A 50 7.74 -1.17 4.04
CA LEU A 50 8.08 0.03 3.27
C LEU A 50 8.30 1.24 4.19
N VAL A 51 7.46 1.41 5.21
CA VAL A 51 7.58 2.50 6.18
C VAL A 51 8.87 2.35 6.99
N LEU A 52 9.22 1.14 7.42
CA LEU A 52 10.50 0.87 8.08
C LEU A 52 11.69 1.20 7.17
N ASN A 53 11.64 0.81 5.90
CA ASN A 53 12.69 1.15 4.95
C ASN A 53 12.84 2.67 4.77
N ARG A 54 11.73 3.43 4.78
CA ARG A 54 11.76 4.90 4.77
C ARG A 54 12.35 5.46 6.07
N LEU A 55 12.00 4.89 7.21
CA LEU A 55 12.59 5.24 8.50
C LEU A 55 14.11 5.06 8.47
N LYS A 56 14.59 3.93 7.93
CA LYS A 56 16.03 3.65 7.73
C LYS A 56 16.73 4.74 6.96
N ILE A 57 16.19 5.10 5.80
CA ILE A 57 16.78 6.07 4.88
C ILE A 57 16.74 7.48 5.47
N LEU A 58 15.61 7.88 6.08
CA LEU A 58 15.41 9.25 6.58
C LEU A 58 16.14 9.52 7.90
N MET A 59 16.18 8.56 8.82
CA MET A 59 16.85 8.72 10.12
C MET A 59 18.31 8.24 10.10
N GLY A 60 18.77 7.64 9.00
CA GLY A 60 20.12 7.09 8.90
C GLY A 60 20.38 5.93 9.88
N VAL A 61 19.34 5.23 10.33
CA VAL A 61 19.48 4.11 11.28
C VAL A 61 20.20 2.95 10.59
N ARG A 62 21.35 2.55 11.12
CA ARG A 62 22.20 1.49 10.54
C ARG A 62 21.78 0.10 11.02
N TYR A 63 20.58 -0.36 10.68
CA TYR A 63 20.25 -1.78 10.84
C TYR A 63 20.58 -2.59 9.58
N SER A 64 20.93 -3.86 9.78
CA SER A 64 21.32 -4.77 8.70
C SER A 64 20.19 -4.98 7.68
N ASP A 65 20.54 -4.99 6.40
CA ASP A 65 19.57 -5.29 5.31
C ASP A 65 18.96 -6.68 5.42
N ASN A 66 19.60 -7.58 6.16
CA ASN A 66 19.09 -8.92 6.43
C ASN A 66 17.78 -8.87 7.24
N VAL A 67 17.61 -7.88 8.13
CA VAL A 67 16.39 -7.75 8.93
C VAL A 67 15.17 -7.54 8.03
N HIS A 68 15.27 -6.66 7.02
CA HIS A 68 14.17 -6.47 6.06
C HIS A 68 13.85 -7.72 5.26
N LYS A 69 14.88 -8.42 4.79
CA LYS A 69 14.71 -9.65 4.01
C LYS A 69 13.98 -10.71 4.84
N VAL A 70 14.42 -10.91 6.09
CA VAL A 70 13.79 -11.84 7.02
C VAL A 70 12.34 -11.43 7.31
N MET A 71 12.07 -10.16 7.58
CA MET A 71 10.70 -9.68 7.80
C MET A 71 9.78 -9.93 6.60
N ILE A 72 10.27 -9.66 5.37
CA ILE A 72 9.52 -9.92 4.14
C ILE A 72 9.21 -11.41 4.00
N VAL A 73 10.20 -12.29 4.22
CA VAL A 73 10.00 -13.75 4.14
C VAL A 73 8.96 -14.21 5.17
N VAL A 74 9.07 -13.75 6.42
CA VAL A 74 8.10 -14.08 7.48
C VAL A 74 6.69 -13.60 7.11
N ILE A 75 6.56 -12.37 6.60
CA ILE A 75 5.26 -11.85 6.15
C ILE A 75 4.66 -12.72 5.05
N TRP A 76 5.45 -13.10 4.04
CA TRP A 76 4.97 -13.97 2.96
C TRP A 76 4.56 -15.35 3.48
N LEU A 77 5.33 -15.96 4.39
CA LEU A 77 4.97 -17.23 5.01
C LEU A 77 3.64 -17.11 5.78
N CYS A 78 3.45 -16.06 6.57
CA CYS A 78 2.20 -15.81 7.28
C CYS A 78 1.02 -15.58 6.33
N VAL A 79 1.22 -14.81 5.25
CA VAL A 79 0.18 -14.54 4.23
C VAL A 79 -0.20 -15.82 3.49
N ILE A 80 0.78 -16.62 3.06
CA ILE A 80 0.54 -17.90 2.37
C ILE A 80 -0.19 -18.86 3.32
N GLY A 81 0.27 -18.97 4.58
CA GLY A 81 -0.40 -19.77 5.60
C GLY A 81 -1.87 -19.34 5.79
N TYR A 82 -2.11 -18.05 5.97
CA TYR A 82 -3.47 -17.50 6.08
C TYR A 82 -4.32 -17.79 4.83
N GLN A 83 -3.73 -17.66 3.63
CA GLN A 83 -4.41 -17.95 2.38
C GLN A 83 -4.76 -19.44 2.25
N THR A 84 -3.87 -20.36 2.64
CA THR A 84 -4.15 -21.80 2.62
C THR A 84 -5.31 -22.16 3.55
N VAL A 85 -5.40 -21.54 4.73
CA VAL A 85 -6.54 -21.72 5.64
C VAL A 85 -7.83 -21.21 5.00
N ILE A 86 -7.82 -20.05 4.34
CA ILE A 86 -8.97 -19.50 3.61
C ILE A 86 -9.42 -20.40 2.45
N TYR A 87 -8.51 -21.11 1.80
CA TYR A 87 -8.87 -22.04 0.73
C TYR A 87 -9.52 -23.34 1.23
N THR A 88 -9.35 -23.66 2.51
CA THR A 88 -9.94 -24.86 3.12
C THR A 88 -11.47 -24.77 3.11
N PRO A 89 -12.21 -25.88 2.84
CA PRO A 89 -13.68 -25.87 2.82
C PRO A 89 -14.33 -25.51 4.18
N LEU A 90 -13.53 -25.49 5.25
CA LEU A 90 -13.94 -25.07 6.58
C LEU A 90 -14.15 -23.55 6.70
N VAL A 91 -13.79 -22.76 5.67
CA VAL A 91 -14.06 -21.32 5.62
C VAL A 91 -15.04 -21.04 4.49
N SER A 92 -16.24 -20.62 4.86
CA SER A 92 -17.28 -20.20 3.92
C SER A 92 -17.37 -18.68 3.84
N PHE A 93 -17.42 -18.20 2.60
CA PHE A 93 -17.71 -16.81 2.25
C PHE A 93 -19.03 -16.81 1.52
N HIS A 94 -19.96 -15.98 1.96
CA HIS A 94 -21.26 -15.86 1.34
C HIS A 94 -21.51 -14.40 0.99
N SER A 95 -21.36 -14.08 -0.29
CA SER A 95 -21.92 -12.87 -0.88
C SER A 95 -23.38 -13.15 -1.22
N THR A 96 -24.24 -13.20 -0.19
CA THR A 96 -25.68 -13.33 -0.39
C THR A 96 -26.24 -12.01 -0.90
N ARG A 97 -26.92 -12.04 -2.05
CA ARG A 97 -27.76 -10.91 -2.48
C ARG A 97 -28.71 -10.55 -1.32
N PRO A 98 -28.80 -9.27 -0.93
CA PRO A 98 -28.40 -8.10 -1.71
C PRO A 98 -26.99 -7.54 -1.41
N HIS A 99 -26.23 -8.14 -0.50
CA HIS A 99 -24.93 -7.62 -0.06
C HIS A 99 -23.84 -7.80 -1.09
N VAL A 100 -22.97 -6.80 -1.20
CA VAL A 100 -21.93 -6.70 -2.24
C VAL A 100 -20.54 -6.96 -1.69
N LEU A 101 -20.33 -6.66 -0.41
CA LEU A 101 -19.06 -6.95 0.26
C LEU A 101 -19.00 -8.42 0.69
N PRO A 102 -17.84 -9.10 0.50
CA PRO A 102 -17.68 -10.47 0.94
C PRO A 102 -17.80 -10.53 2.46
N ARG A 103 -18.80 -11.28 2.95
CA ARG A 103 -19.04 -11.53 4.37
C ARG A 103 -18.67 -12.97 4.72
N TYR A 104 -18.06 -13.12 5.90
CA TYR A 104 -17.83 -14.42 6.49
C TYR A 104 -19.17 -14.97 6.98
N ASP A 105 -19.43 -16.23 6.68
CA ASP A 105 -20.58 -16.93 7.23
C ASP A 105 -20.21 -17.43 8.64
N TYR A 106 -20.83 -16.80 9.65
CA TYR A 106 -20.57 -17.08 11.06
C TYR A 106 -21.21 -18.38 11.56
N SER A 107 -21.98 -19.09 10.73
CA SER A 107 -22.48 -20.43 11.07
C SER A 107 -21.33 -21.45 11.18
N VAL A 108 -20.21 -21.18 10.50
CA VAL A 108 -19.01 -22.02 10.54
C VAL A 108 -18.00 -21.44 11.53
N SER A 109 -17.63 -22.23 12.53
CA SER A 109 -16.77 -21.79 13.64
C SER A 109 -15.40 -21.25 13.19
N LEU A 110 -14.80 -21.85 12.16
CA LEU A 110 -13.49 -21.42 11.66
C LEU A 110 -13.56 -20.06 10.94
N SER A 111 -14.66 -19.75 10.25
CA SER A 111 -14.87 -18.46 9.59
C SER A 111 -14.77 -17.29 10.58
N TYR A 112 -15.37 -17.44 11.77
CA TYR A 112 -15.29 -16.44 12.83
C TYR A 112 -13.85 -16.22 13.33
N ILE A 113 -13.11 -17.32 13.55
CA ILE A 113 -11.72 -17.26 14.03
C ILE A 113 -10.83 -16.59 12.98
N VAL A 114 -10.94 -16.99 11.72
CA VAL A 114 -10.17 -16.41 10.59
C VAL A 114 -10.46 -14.92 10.45
N PHE A 115 -11.74 -14.53 10.53
CA PHE A 115 -12.13 -13.12 10.50
C PHE A 115 -11.49 -12.30 11.63
N ARG A 116 -11.50 -12.81 12.86
CA ARG A 116 -10.86 -12.12 14.00
C ARG A 116 -9.36 -12.00 13.82
N ILE A 117 -8.68 -13.09 13.46
CA ILE A 117 -7.22 -13.09 13.23
C ILE A 117 -6.86 -12.07 12.14
N GLY A 118 -7.57 -12.10 11.01
CA GLY A 118 -7.35 -11.16 9.92
C GLY A 118 -7.57 -9.71 10.34
N SER A 119 -8.60 -9.44 11.13
CA SER A 119 -8.91 -8.10 11.63
C SER A 119 -7.85 -7.59 12.59
N TYR A 120 -7.39 -8.42 13.54
CA TYR A 120 -6.28 -8.07 14.44
C TYR A 120 -4.98 -7.86 13.68
N TRP A 121 -4.67 -8.70 12.69
CA TRP A 121 -3.50 -8.55 11.82
C TRP A 121 -3.48 -7.18 11.17
N LEU A 122 -4.58 -6.79 10.51
CA LEU A 122 -4.69 -5.50 9.86
C LEU A 122 -4.51 -4.36 10.87
N LEU A 123 -5.19 -4.43 12.00
CA LEU A 123 -5.14 -3.38 13.02
C LEU A 123 -3.72 -3.20 13.57
N VAL A 124 -3.03 -4.29 13.89
CA VAL A 124 -1.66 -4.26 14.41
C VAL A 124 -0.71 -3.64 13.40
N PHE A 125 -0.71 -4.09 12.14
CA PHE A 125 0.20 -3.53 11.13
C PHE A 125 -0.15 -2.07 10.77
N ALA A 126 -1.42 -1.69 10.79
CA ALA A 126 -1.85 -0.31 10.59
C ALA A 126 -1.37 0.60 11.73
N LEU A 127 -1.54 0.17 13.00
CA LEU A 127 -1.08 0.92 14.18
C LEU A 127 0.45 1.02 14.23
N LEU A 128 1.16 -0.06 13.94
CA LEU A 128 2.62 -0.04 13.83
C LEU A 128 3.08 0.93 12.74
N SER A 129 2.43 0.91 11.57
CA SER A 129 2.74 1.85 10.48
C SER A 129 2.47 3.30 10.89
N LEU A 130 1.35 3.56 11.55
CA LEU A 130 1.00 4.88 12.10
C LEU A 130 2.08 5.37 13.05
N PHE A 131 2.50 4.53 13.99
CA PHE A 131 3.51 4.87 14.98
C PHE A 131 4.85 5.22 14.33
N VAL A 132 5.30 4.42 13.36
CA VAL A 132 6.54 4.72 12.63
C VAL A 132 6.39 6.03 11.82
N TYR A 133 5.23 6.29 11.22
CA TYR A 133 5.00 7.57 10.54
C TYR A 133 5.04 8.77 11.47
N ILE A 134 4.45 8.66 12.67
CA ILE A 134 4.54 9.73 13.69
C ILE A 134 6.01 10.00 14.03
N ILE A 135 6.83 8.97 14.21
CA ILE A 135 8.27 9.12 14.45
C ILE A 135 8.95 9.86 13.28
N ILE A 136 8.68 9.46 12.04
CA ILE A 136 9.22 10.11 10.84
C ILE A 136 8.84 11.59 10.80
N VAL A 137 7.57 11.91 11.03
CA VAL A 137 7.07 13.30 11.01
C VAL A 137 7.73 14.13 12.11
N ILE A 138 7.81 13.63 13.35
CA ILE A 138 8.47 14.33 14.47
C ILE A 138 9.95 14.57 14.15
N HIS A 139 10.64 13.56 13.59
CA HIS A 139 12.05 13.69 13.20
C HIS A 139 12.24 14.76 12.13
N LEU A 140 11.40 14.77 11.09
CA LEU A 140 11.46 15.76 10.02
C LEU A 140 11.14 17.17 10.52
N LEU A 141 10.16 17.33 11.42
CA LEU A 141 9.86 18.62 12.05
C LEU A 141 11.04 19.13 12.88
N ARG A 142 11.68 18.26 13.66
CA ARG A 142 12.89 18.59 14.42
C ARG A 142 14.04 19.02 13.51
N GLN A 143 14.24 18.31 12.40
CA GLN A 143 15.27 18.64 11.42
C GLN A 143 14.99 19.99 10.75
N GLN A 144 13.74 20.26 10.35
CA GLN A 144 13.34 21.55 9.80
C GLN A 144 13.55 22.68 10.79
N TYR A 145 13.19 22.50 12.06
CA TYR A 145 13.38 23.50 13.10
C TYR A 145 14.87 23.82 13.34
N LYS A 146 15.72 22.80 13.39
CA LYS A 146 17.18 22.98 13.55
C LYS A 146 17.79 23.74 12.37
N MET A 147 17.36 23.43 11.14
CA MET A 147 17.84 24.12 9.94
C MET A 147 17.35 25.56 9.85
N TYR A 148 16.11 25.83 10.28
CA TYR A 148 15.55 27.17 10.36
C TYR A 148 16.36 28.08 11.30
N ILE A 149 16.72 27.57 12.50
CA ILE A 149 17.55 28.31 13.46
C ILE A 149 18.92 28.64 12.88
N LEU A 150 19.54 27.70 12.17
CA LEU A 150 20.88 27.87 11.63
C LEU A 150 20.94 28.79 10.38
N LYS A 151 19.79 29.28 9.87
CA LYS A 151 19.68 30.05 8.62
C LYS A 151 20.41 29.42 7.42
N VAL A 152 20.70 28.12 7.48
CA VAL A 152 21.34 27.42 6.37
C VAL A 152 20.25 27.14 5.35
N GLN A 153 20.22 27.94 4.28
CA GLN A 153 19.31 27.79 3.16
C GLN A 153 19.70 26.54 2.35
N ASN A 154 19.36 25.37 2.88
CA ASN A 154 19.76 24.10 2.29
C ASN A 154 18.72 23.64 1.25
N ILE A 155 19.09 23.74 -0.02
CA ILE A 155 18.30 23.33 -1.20
C ILE A 155 17.89 21.84 -1.11
N GLY A 156 18.59 21.03 -0.31
CA GLY A 156 18.28 19.61 -0.08
C GLY A 156 16.94 19.36 0.63
N SER A 157 16.52 20.21 1.58
CA SER A 157 15.35 19.94 2.44
C SER A 157 14.02 19.94 1.67
N LEU A 158 13.93 20.65 0.54
CA LEU A 158 12.70 20.72 -0.25
C LEU A 158 12.40 19.43 -1.02
N LYS A 159 13.40 18.57 -1.25
CA LYS A 159 13.20 17.31 -2.00
C LYS A 159 12.49 16.23 -1.18
N GLU A 160 12.52 16.30 0.15
CA GLU A 160 11.96 15.27 1.04
C GLU A 160 10.48 15.50 1.36
N ARG A 161 10.03 16.76 1.37
CA ARG A 161 8.62 17.13 1.61
C ARG A 161 7.61 16.40 0.71
N PRO A 162 7.78 16.30 -0.63
CA PRO A 162 6.82 15.57 -1.47
C PRO A 162 6.76 14.08 -1.13
N VAL A 163 7.86 13.45 -0.73
CA VAL A 163 7.90 12.04 -0.32
C VAL A 163 7.09 11.83 0.95
N LEU A 164 7.18 12.76 1.91
CA LEU A 164 6.38 12.71 3.13
C LEU A 164 4.88 12.89 2.83
N ILE A 165 4.53 13.85 1.98
CA ILE A 165 3.13 14.09 1.57
C ILE A 165 2.56 12.84 0.88
N TYR A 166 3.33 12.23 -0.03
CA TYR A 166 2.96 10.96 -0.67
C TYR A 166 2.66 9.89 0.37
N ALA A 167 3.57 9.72 1.33
CA ALA A 167 3.49 8.68 2.34
C ALA A 167 2.30 8.86 3.28
N CYS A 168 2.08 10.09 3.75
CA CYS A 168 0.98 10.45 4.61
C CYS A 168 -0.36 10.30 3.88
N GLY A 169 -0.47 10.81 2.65
CA GLY A 169 -1.69 10.68 1.84
C GLY A 169 -2.07 9.21 1.58
N LYS A 170 -1.09 8.36 1.23
CA LYS A 170 -1.32 6.93 1.02
C LYS A 170 -1.75 6.24 2.32
N PHE A 171 -1.05 6.51 3.41
CA PHE A 171 -1.39 5.95 4.72
C PHE A 171 -2.80 6.35 5.17
N CYS A 172 -3.18 7.62 5.04
CA CYS A 172 -4.52 8.09 5.38
C CYS A 172 -5.59 7.40 4.51
N GLY A 173 -5.36 7.23 3.21
CA GLY A 173 -6.27 6.50 2.33
C GLY A 173 -6.45 5.05 2.77
N ASP A 174 -5.34 4.34 2.98
CA ASP A 174 -5.35 2.93 3.43
C ASP A 174 -6.04 2.77 4.78
N PHE A 175 -5.70 3.62 5.75
CA PHE A 175 -6.26 3.59 7.09
C PHE A 175 -7.76 3.89 7.07
N THR A 176 -8.18 4.91 6.31
CA THR A 176 -9.60 5.27 6.19
C THR A 176 -10.40 4.11 5.62
N VAL A 177 -9.95 3.55 4.51
CA VAL A 177 -10.64 2.44 3.83
C VAL A 177 -10.69 1.20 4.73
N ALA A 178 -9.59 0.87 5.42
CA ALA A 178 -9.57 -0.25 6.35
C ALA A 178 -10.49 -0.05 7.56
N LEU A 179 -10.56 1.17 8.09
CA LEU A 179 -11.44 1.53 9.21
C LEU A 179 -12.92 1.46 8.78
N LEU A 180 -13.24 1.99 7.59
CA LEU A 180 -14.58 1.89 7.00
C LEU A 180 -15.01 0.44 6.79
N TYR A 181 -14.11 -0.46 6.39
CA TYR A 181 -14.47 -1.86 6.19
C TYR A 181 -14.66 -2.65 7.48
N HIS A 182 -13.75 -2.49 8.45
CA HIS A 182 -13.75 -3.31 9.66
C HIS A 182 -14.66 -2.79 10.77
N PHE A 183 -14.81 -1.47 10.85
CA PHE A 183 -15.61 -0.83 11.90
C PHE A 183 -16.86 -0.15 11.34
N GLY A 184 -17.01 -0.08 10.01
CA GLY A 184 -18.14 0.54 9.31
C GLY A 184 -19.49 0.09 9.80
N ASP A 185 -19.65 -1.21 10.05
CA ASP A 185 -20.91 -1.79 10.53
C ASP A 185 -21.39 -1.19 11.85
N GLY A 186 -20.49 -0.59 12.66
CA GLY A 186 -20.83 0.06 13.92
C GLY A 186 -21.27 1.52 13.78
N PHE A 187 -20.92 2.21 12.69
CA PHE A 187 -21.19 3.66 12.53
C PHE A 187 -21.92 4.05 11.24
N LEU A 188 -21.95 3.19 10.22
CA LEU A 188 -22.66 3.43 8.97
C LEU A 188 -24.01 2.69 8.96
N PRO A 189 -25.03 3.24 8.29
CA PRO A 189 -26.28 2.52 8.09
C PRO A 189 -26.04 1.27 7.24
N LYS A 190 -26.79 0.20 7.52
CA LYS A 190 -26.70 -1.09 6.81
C LYS A 190 -27.39 -1.06 5.44
N GLU A 191 -27.24 0.05 4.73
CA GLU A 191 -27.85 0.27 3.42
C GLU A 191 -26.91 -0.17 2.30
N LEU A 192 -27.47 -0.73 1.24
CA LEU A 192 -26.71 -1.31 0.14
C LEU A 192 -25.80 -0.32 -0.57
N TRP A 193 -26.24 0.93 -0.73
CA TRP A 193 -25.42 1.95 -1.38
C TRP A 193 -24.14 2.25 -0.59
N VAL A 194 -24.14 2.08 0.73
CA VAL A 194 -22.95 2.26 1.57
C VAL A 194 -21.90 1.20 1.21
N GLU A 195 -22.31 -0.06 1.08
CA GLU A 195 -21.39 -1.14 0.70
C GLU A 195 -20.76 -0.90 -0.67
N HIS A 196 -21.55 -0.39 -1.63
CA HIS A 196 -21.04 0.00 -2.95
C HIS A 196 -20.01 1.12 -2.84
N VAL A 197 -20.31 2.18 -2.07
CA VAL A 197 -19.39 3.30 -1.85
C VAL A 197 -18.08 2.80 -1.24
N ILE A 198 -18.13 1.94 -0.23
CA ILE A 198 -16.93 1.34 0.38
C ILE A 198 -16.12 0.57 -0.66
N LEU A 199 -16.77 -0.27 -1.47
CA LEU A 199 -16.11 -1.04 -2.53
C LEU A 199 -15.44 -0.14 -3.59
N TYR A 200 -16.10 0.96 -3.99
CA TYR A 200 -15.53 1.95 -4.88
C TYR A 200 -14.35 2.69 -4.24
N CYS A 201 -14.45 3.05 -2.96
CA CYS A 201 -13.34 3.64 -2.21
C CYS A 201 -12.12 2.71 -2.19
N TYR A 202 -12.31 1.41 -2.01
CA TYR A 202 -11.24 0.41 -2.13
C TYR A 202 -10.59 0.42 -3.52
N SER A 203 -11.40 0.38 -4.56
CA SER A 203 -10.93 0.39 -5.95
C SER A 203 -10.13 1.66 -6.25
N ILE A 204 -10.65 2.83 -5.87
CA ILE A 204 -9.99 4.13 -6.04
C ILE A 204 -8.68 4.17 -5.22
N ASN A 205 -8.69 3.71 -3.98
CA ASN A 205 -7.51 3.71 -3.12
C ASN A 205 -6.37 2.85 -3.67
N TYR A 206 -6.66 1.66 -4.21
CA TYR A 206 -5.61 0.80 -4.75
C TYR A 206 -5.18 1.18 -6.17
N VAL A 207 -6.13 1.52 -7.05
CA VAL A 207 -5.84 1.77 -8.47
C VAL A 207 -5.43 3.21 -8.73
N VAL A 208 -6.15 4.18 -8.15
CA VAL A 208 -6.05 5.60 -8.54
C VAL A 208 -5.15 6.37 -7.57
N LEU A 209 -5.28 6.16 -6.26
CA LEU A 209 -4.59 6.97 -5.26
C LEU A 209 -3.07 6.85 -5.39
N SER A 210 -2.52 5.63 -5.57
CA SER A 210 -1.08 5.44 -5.66
C SER A 210 -0.44 6.14 -6.88
N PRO A 211 -0.96 5.98 -8.11
CA PRO A 211 -0.50 6.76 -9.26
C PRO A 211 -0.73 8.27 -9.11
N LEU A 212 -1.91 8.68 -8.62
CA LEU A 212 -2.25 10.09 -8.46
C LEU A 212 -1.29 10.78 -7.49
N LEU A 213 -1.06 10.20 -6.31
CA LEU A 213 -0.11 10.71 -5.35
C LEU A 213 1.31 10.76 -5.94
N CYS A 214 1.71 9.75 -6.73
CA CYS A 214 3.02 9.73 -7.38
C CYS A 214 3.18 10.90 -8.37
N ILE A 215 2.17 11.16 -9.22
CA ILE A 215 2.17 12.25 -10.20
C ILE A 215 2.13 13.62 -9.51
N CYS A 216 1.31 13.77 -8.46
CA CYS A 216 1.20 15.01 -7.70
C CYS A 216 2.52 15.37 -7.00
N THR A 217 3.18 14.38 -6.40
CA THR A 217 4.36 14.59 -5.54
C THR A 217 5.67 14.62 -6.32
N SER A 218 5.80 13.86 -7.41
CA SER A 218 7.01 13.83 -8.23
C SER A 218 6.95 14.86 -9.35
N SER A 219 7.68 15.97 -9.16
CA SER A 219 7.87 16.97 -10.21
C SER A 219 8.58 16.40 -11.45
N VAL A 220 9.44 15.39 -11.26
CA VAL A 220 10.13 14.69 -12.36
C VAL A 220 9.14 13.89 -13.19
N VAL A 221 8.25 13.11 -12.55
CA VAL A 221 7.21 12.35 -13.26
C VAL A 221 6.27 13.30 -13.98
N ARG A 222 5.84 14.37 -13.32
CA ARG A 222 4.97 15.39 -13.92
C ARG A 222 5.62 16.05 -15.14
N LYS A 223 6.90 16.41 -15.07
CA LYS A 223 7.66 16.94 -16.22
C LYS A 223 7.79 15.92 -17.34
N ARG A 224 7.96 14.64 -17.05
CA ARG A 224 8.02 13.57 -18.08
C ARG A 224 6.67 13.29 -18.73
N MET A 225 5.58 13.33 -17.97
CA MET A 225 4.23 13.04 -18.47
C MET A 225 3.58 14.23 -19.19
N PHE A 226 3.76 15.46 -18.66
CA PHE A 226 3.07 16.66 -19.15
C PHE A 226 4.00 17.70 -19.77
N GLY A 227 5.32 17.54 -19.64
CA GLY A 227 6.28 18.44 -20.26
C GLY A 227 6.33 18.20 -21.77
N ARG A 228 6.01 19.24 -22.54
CA ARG A 228 6.29 19.31 -23.97
C ARG A 228 7.80 19.09 -24.17
N SER A 229 8.15 18.07 -24.94
CA SER A 229 9.53 17.60 -25.17
C SER A 229 10.46 18.73 -25.62
N ASN A 230 11.10 19.42 -24.67
CA ASN A 230 12.31 20.19 -24.96
C ASN A 230 13.48 19.23 -24.83
N ASN A 231 13.97 18.77 -25.98
CA ASN A 231 15.18 17.97 -26.22
C ASN A 231 16.05 17.71 -24.97
N TYR A 232 15.67 16.72 -24.16
CA TYR A 232 16.54 16.23 -23.11
C TYR A 232 17.51 15.25 -23.75
N GLN A 233 18.78 15.66 -23.90
CA GLN A 233 19.86 14.71 -24.14
C GLN A 233 19.92 13.76 -22.94
N VAL A 234 19.54 12.51 -23.16
CA VAL A 234 19.80 11.44 -22.19
C VAL A 234 21.31 11.22 -22.22
N THR A 235 22.03 11.84 -21.29
CA THR A 235 23.43 11.48 -21.04
C THR A 235 23.43 10.09 -20.43
N ILE A 236 23.58 9.07 -21.28
CA ILE A 236 23.84 7.71 -20.84
C ILE A 236 25.24 7.76 -20.22
N VAL A 237 25.30 7.85 -18.90
CA VAL A 237 26.56 7.62 -18.17
C VAL A 237 26.82 6.12 -18.26
N VAL A 238 27.45 5.71 -19.35
CA VAL A 238 28.08 4.39 -19.43
C VAL A 238 29.20 4.45 -18.42
N SER A 239 28.98 3.85 -17.24
CA SER A 239 30.07 3.54 -16.31
C SER A 239 30.91 2.46 -16.98
N SER A 240 31.79 2.86 -17.90
CA SER A 240 32.86 2.00 -18.39
C SER A 240 33.80 1.76 -17.23
N THR A 241 33.60 0.64 -16.54
CA THR A 241 34.56 0.08 -15.57
C THR A 241 35.77 -0.52 -16.27
N HIS A 242 36.24 0.08 -17.38
CA HIS A 242 37.44 -0.35 -18.08
C HIS A 242 38.18 0.83 -18.71
N GLN A 243 39.36 1.06 -18.15
CA GLN A 243 40.57 1.66 -18.71
C GLN A 243 40.43 2.77 -19.77
N SER A 244 40.83 3.95 -19.32
CA SER A 244 41.25 5.09 -20.11
C SER A 244 42.36 4.72 -21.10
N SER A 245 42.04 4.74 -22.40
CA SER A 245 43.01 5.05 -23.45
C SER A 245 42.43 6.16 -24.32
N VAL A 246 43.03 7.34 -24.23
CA VAL A 246 42.66 8.54 -25.00
C VAL A 246 43.14 8.33 -26.43
N VAL A 247 42.22 8.08 -27.36
CA VAL A 247 42.48 8.24 -28.79
C VAL A 247 41.87 9.57 -29.21
N LYS A 248 42.73 10.53 -29.57
CA LYS A 248 42.34 11.74 -30.28
C LYS A 248 42.13 11.37 -31.75
N VAL A 249 40.95 11.69 -32.28
CA VAL A 249 40.70 11.85 -33.71
C VAL A 249 40.31 13.30 -33.92
#